data_AF-A0A8J2YJ49-F1
#
_entry.id   AF-A0A8J2YJ49-F1
#
_cell.length_a   1.000
_cell.length_b   1.000
_cell.length_c   1.000
_cell.angle_alpha   90.00
_cell.angle_beta   90.00
_cell.angle_gamma   90.00
#
_symmetry.space_group_name_H-M   'P 1'
#
loop_
_entity.id
_entity.type
_entity.pdbx_description
1 polymer ?
#
loop_
_entity_poly.entity_id
_entity_poly.type
_entity_poly.pdbx_seq_one_letter_code
_entity_poly.pdbx_strand_id
1 'polypeptide(L)'
;MTKPLLGIAAGLILLSAGAAVSQPMRASPLAPIEGALRVQVNMSLTAPTSDDMQKQREIQEQLRAAHYEIASTECDRLSAVFKQDCALVALTVQVAQNRDEPNADTITSTANAQFRLTKR
;
A
#
# COMPACT_ATOMS: atom_id res chain seq x y z
N MET A 1 -21.44 42.54 -60.46
CA MET A 1 -22.52 42.02 -59.59
C MET A 1 -21.96 40.86 -58.76
N THR A 2 -22.10 40.98 -57.44
CA THR A 2 -22.16 39.91 -56.41
C THR A 2 -21.05 38.86 -56.28
N LYS A 3 -20.19 39.06 -55.26
CA LYS A 3 -19.64 38.04 -54.33
C LYS A 3 -20.81 37.42 -53.51
N PRO A 4 -20.71 36.16 -53.02
CA PRO A 4 -20.19 35.88 -51.66
C PRO A 4 -19.31 34.59 -51.59
N LEU A 5 -18.21 34.56 -50.83
CA LEU A 5 -18.05 34.16 -49.39
C LEU A 5 -18.29 32.67 -49.08
N LEU A 6 -17.22 31.96 -48.68
CA LEU A 6 -17.12 31.00 -47.56
C LEU A 6 -15.65 30.52 -47.53
N GLY A 7 -14.84 30.79 -46.50
CA GLY A 7 -14.79 30.03 -45.23
C GLY A 7 -13.81 28.86 -45.41
N ILE A 8 -12.71 28.67 -44.68
CA ILE A 8 -12.55 28.42 -43.23
C ILE A 8 -11.01 28.35 -43.04
N ALA A 9 -10.42 29.28 -42.27
CA ALA A 9 -9.94 29.13 -40.89
C ALA A 9 -8.79 28.11 -40.70
N ALA A 10 -7.65 28.67 -40.30
CA ALA A 10 -6.40 28.01 -39.96
C ALA A 10 -6.54 27.05 -38.76
N GLY A 11 -6.07 25.82 -38.91
CA GLY A 11 -5.87 24.87 -37.82
C GLY A 11 -4.54 25.11 -37.13
N LEU A 12 -4.56 25.82 -36.01
CA LEU A 12 -3.46 25.87 -35.04
C LEU A 12 -3.33 24.51 -34.33
N ILE A 13 -2.23 23.80 -34.59
CA ILE A 13 -1.83 22.63 -33.80
C ILE A 13 -1.23 23.16 -32.49
N LEU A 14 -2.04 23.19 -31.44
CA LEU A 14 -1.56 23.39 -30.07
C LEU A 14 -0.88 22.11 -29.60
N LEU A 15 0.46 22.10 -29.60
CA LEU A 15 1.24 21.13 -28.84
C LEU A 15 0.99 21.36 -27.35
N SER A 16 0.06 20.60 -26.76
CA SER A 16 -0.11 20.53 -25.32
C SER A 16 1.06 19.75 -24.73
N ALA A 17 2.13 20.47 -24.37
CA ALA A 17 3.18 19.99 -23.49
C ALA A 17 2.55 19.62 -22.14
N GLY A 18 2.46 18.32 -21.86
CA GLY A 18 2.05 17.82 -20.55
C GLY A 18 3.10 18.23 -19.51
N ALA A 19 2.82 19.29 -18.77
CA ALA A 19 3.55 19.58 -17.55
C ALA A 19 3.22 18.48 -16.53
N ALA A 20 4.12 17.52 -16.37
CA ALA A 20 4.10 16.62 -15.23
C ALA A 20 4.36 17.45 -13.97
N VAL A 21 3.28 17.86 -13.30
CA VAL A 21 3.33 18.51 -11.99
C VAL A 21 3.71 17.43 -10.98
N SER A 22 5.01 17.32 -10.69
CA SER A 22 5.50 16.63 -9.50
C SER A 22 5.03 17.42 -8.28
N GLN A 23 3.97 16.96 -7.64
CA GLN A 23 3.53 17.53 -6.37
C GLN A 23 4.66 17.34 -5.34
N PRO A 24 5.16 18.41 -4.70
CA PRO A 24 6.12 18.26 -3.62
C PRO A 24 5.41 17.54 -2.47
N MET A 25 5.86 16.32 -2.18
CA MET A 25 5.51 15.59 -0.97
C MET A 25 5.92 16.47 0.22
N ARG A 26 4.94 17.16 0.82
CA ARG A 26 5.16 17.93 2.04
C ARG A 26 5.58 16.95 3.13
N ALA A 27 6.88 16.89 3.40
CA ALA A 27 7.37 16.35 4.65
C ALA A 27 6.74 17.20 5.76
N SER A 28 5.75 16.65 6.45
CA SER A 28 5.19 17.28 7.64
C SER A 28 6.33 17.55 8.62
N PRO A 29 6.44 18.77 9.17
CA PRO A 29 7.44 19.04 10.19
C PRO A 29 7.14 18.14 11.39
N LEU A 30 8.10 17.28 11.73
CA LEU A 30 8.09 16.48 12.96
C LEU A 30 8.22 17.46 14.13
N ALA A 31 7.08 18.00 14.58
CA ALA A 31 6.98 18.62 15.89
C ALA A 31 7.47 17.59 16.95
N PRO A 32 8.12 18.02 18.04
CA PRO A 32 8.46 17.12 19.13
C PRO A 32 7.17 16.45 19.62
N ILE A 33 7.05 15.15 19.37
CA ILE A 33 5.87 14.37 19.74
C ILE A 33 5.94 14.09 21.24
N GLU A 34 5.59 15.08 22.06
CA GLU A 34 5.10 14.80 23.42
C GLU A 34 3.70 14.21 23.31
N GLY A 35 3.61 12.89 23.08
CA GLY A 35 2.34 12.19 23.03
C GLY A 35 2.29 11.07 22.02
N ALA A 36 2.24 9.83 22.51
CA ALA A 36 1.97 8.60 21.77
C ALA A 36 2.68 8.44 20.39
N LEU A 37 3.82 7.73 20.37
CA LEU A 37 4.49 7.38 19.11
C LEU A 37 3.60 6.44 18.28
N ARG A 38 3.47 6.70 16.98
CA ARG A 38 2.79 5.81 16.05
C ARG A 38 3.82 5.08 15.20
N VAL A 39 3.73 3.75 15.15
CA VAL A 39 4.59 2.90 14.34
C VAL A 39 3.73 2.22 13.29
N GLN A 40 4.14 2.29 12.03
CA GLN A 40 3.47 1.61 10.92
C GLN A 40 4.39 0.53 10.37
N VAL A 41 3.90 -0.71 10.32
CA VAL A 41 4.64 -1.87 9.81
C VAL A 41 3.95 -2.36 8.55
N ASN A 42 4.70 -2.42 7.44
CA ASN A 42 4.25 -2.99 6.20
C ASN A 42 4.86 -4.39 6.05
N MET A 43 4.01 -5.39 5.81
CA MET A 43 4.40 -6.79 5.70
C MET A 43 3.99 -7.29 4.32
N SER A 44 4.83 -8.13 3.72
CA SER A 44 4.53 -8.82 2.45
C SER A 44 5.01 -10.26 2.56
N LEU A 45 4.11 -11.19 2.28
CA LEU A 45 4.36 -12.62 2.27
C LEU A 45 3.96 -13.18 0.90
N THR A 46 4.73 -14.11 0.38
CA THR A 46 4.45 -14.75 -0.91
C THR A 46 4.57 -16.26 -0.76
N ALA A 47 3.62 -16.98 -1.33
CA ALA A 47 3.61 -18.44 -1.38
C ALA A 47 3.38 -18.90 -2.84
N PRO A 48 3.88 -20.09 -3.22
CA PRO A 48 3.51 -20.70 -4.50
C PRO A 48 2.00 -20.96 -4.56
N THR A 49 1.42 -20.92 -5.77
CA THR A 49 0.02 -21.37 -5.95
C THR A 49 -0.09 -22.90 -6.03
N SER A 50 -1.32 -23.40 -6.11
CA SER A 50 -1.62 -24.77 -6.52
C SER A 50 -2.71 -24.79 -7.59
N ASP A 51 -2.74 -25.77 -8.49
CA ASP A 51 -3.87 -25.97 -9.42
C ASP A 51 -5.18 -26.37 -8.69
N ASP A 52 -5.05 -26.85 -7.45
CA ASP A 52 -6.16 -27.22 -6.59
C ASP A 52 -6.75 -25.99 -5.89
N MET A 53 -8.00 -25.67 -6.21
CA MET A 53 -8.74 -24.55 -5.63
C MET A 53 -8.87 -24.64 -4.10
N GLN A 54 -8.93 -25.84 -3.52
CA GLN A 54 -8.99 -26.02 -2.08
C GLN A 54 -7.64 -25.67 -1.43
N LYS A 55 -6.54 -26.17 -2.01
CA LYS A 55 -5.18 -25.80 -1.55
C LYS A 55 -4.90 -24.32 -1.70
N GLN A 56 -5.37 -23.67 -2.77
CA GLN A 56 -5.24 -22.21 -2.91
C GLN A 56 -5.91 -21.47 -1.74
N ARG A 57 -7.13 -21.87 -1.36
CA ARG A 57 -7.84 -21.27 -0.21
C ARG A 57 -7.08 -21.51 1.09
N GLU A 58 -6.56 -22.72 1.31
CA GLU A 58 -5.75 -23.03 2.49
C GLU A 58 -4.50 -22.15 2.57
N ILE A 59 -3.79 -21.94 1.44
CA ILE A 59 -2.63 -21.06 1.38
C ILE A 59 -3.01 -19.60 1.67
N GLN A 60 -4.14 -19.12 1.15
CA GLN A 60 -4.62 -17.77 1.45
C GLN A 60 -4.93 -17.58 2.94
N GLU A 61 -5.55 -18.57 3.58
CA GLU A 61 -5.83 -18.55 5.02
C GLU A 61 -4.54 -18.63 5.84
N GLN A 62 -3.57 -19.47 5.44
CA GLN A 62 -2.26 -19.56 6.09
C GLN A 62 -1.49 -18.23 6.01
N LEU A 63 -1.46 -17.58 4.84
CA LEU A 63 -0.84 -16.28 4.68
C LEU A 63 -1.51 -15.21 5.55
N ARG A 64 -2.84 -15.27 5.70
CA ARG A 64 -3.58 -14.36 6.58
C ARG A 64 -3.25 -14.61 8.05
N ALA A 65 -3.25 -15.88 8.47
CA ALA A 65 -2.89 -16.29 9.82
C ALA A 65 -1.46 -15.85 10.20
N ALA A 66 -0.51 -16.00 9.28
CA ALA A 66 0.87 -15.57 9.47
C ALA A 66 0.97 -14.06 9.74
N HIS A 67 0.22 -13.21 9.03
CA HIS A 67 0.21 -11.77 9.33
C HIS A 67 -0.34 -11.45 10.72
N TYR A 68 -1.37 -12.19 11.18
CA TYR A 68 -1.89 -12.02 12.53
C TYR A 68 -0.87 -12.42 13.60
N GLU A 69 -0.12 -13.51 13.37
CA GLU A 69 0.94 -13.97 14.27
C GLU A 69 2.13 -13.00 14.33
N ILE A 70 2.55 -12.46 13.18
CA ILE A 70 3.58 -11.44 13.13
C ILE A 70 3.10 -10.18 13.89
N ALA A 71 1.89 -9.72 13.62
CA ALA A 71 1.35 -8.53 14.27
C ALA A 71 1.17 -8.70 15.79
N SER A 72 0.82 -9.90 16.27
CA SER A 72 0.64 -10.16 17.70
C SER A 72 1.97 -10.13 18.46
N THR A 73 3.05 -10.59 17.85
CA THR A 73 4.39 -10.61 18.46
C THR A 73 5.16 -9.29 18.29
N GLU A 74 4.76 -8.44 17.34
CA GLU A 74 5.46 -7.19 17.06
C GLU A 74 5.35 -6.18 18.22
N CYS A 75 4.23 -6.18 18.96
CA CYS A 75 4.12 -5.29 20.11
C CYS A 75 5.12 -5.60 21.22
N ASP A 76 5.49 -6.87 21.42
CA ASP A 76 6.52 -7.25 22.40
C ASP A 76 7.88 -6.67 22.01
N ARG A 77 8.20 -6.73 20.71
CA ARG A 77 9.44 -6.16 20.15
C ARG A 77 9.46 -4.65 20.29
N LEU A 78 8.39 -3.97 19.89
CA LEU A 78 8.30 -2.51 19.99
C LEU A 78 8.37 -2.04 21.44
N SER A 79 7.68 -2.73 22.36
CA SER A 79 7.74 -2.42 23.79
C SER A 79 9.16 -2.60 24.36
N ALA A 80 9.87 -3.66 23.94
CA ALA A 80 11.22 -3.95 24.39
C ALA A 80 12.26 -2.91 23.89
N VAL A 81 12.10 -2.44 22.65
CA VAL A 81 13.00 -1.44 22.02
C VAL A 81 12.75 -0.05 22.57
N PHE A 82 11.49 0.40 22.61
CA PHE A 82 11.14 1.76 22.98
C PHE A 82 10.92 1.97 24.48
N LYS A 83 10.90 0.89 25.29
CA LYS A 83 10.59 0.91 26.73
C LYS A 83 9.25 1.59 27.02
N GLN A 84 8.27 1.34 26.16
CA GLN A 84 6.92 1.90 26.18
C GLN A 84 5.89 0.78 26.14
N ASP A 85 4.65 1.06 26.50
CA ASP A 85 3.55 0.13 26.28
C ASP A 85 3.10 0.20 24.83
N CYS A 86 2.84 -0.95 24.21
CA CYS A 86 2.40 -1.05 22.83
C CYS A 86 0.97 -1.55 22.74
N ALA A 87 0.19 -0.92 21.85
CA ALA A 87 -1.13 -1.39 21.46
C ALA A 87 -1.25 -1.42 19.93
N LEU A 88 -1.73 -2.54 19.39
CA LEU A 88 -2.18 -2.62 17.99
C LEU A 88 -3.46 -1.80 17.84
N VAL A 89 -3.45 -0.83 16.91
CA VAL A 89 -4.58 0.06 16.62
C VAL A 89 -5.37 -0.44 15.42
N ALA A 90 -4.67 -0.84 14.37
CA ALA A 90 -5.29 -1.32 13.14
C ALA A 90 -4.38 -2.35 12.47
N LEU A 91 -4.98 -3.35 11.83
CA LEU A 91 -4.31 -4.29 10.95
C LEU A 91 -5.21 -4.52 9.74
N THR A 92 -4.69 -4.20 8.57
CA THR A 92 -5.35 -4.47 7.29
C THR A 92 -4.55 -5.53 6.57
N VAL A 93 -5.18 -6.63 6.16
CA VAL A 93 -4.55 -7.72 5.43
C VAL A 93 -5.26 -7.90 4.09
N GLN A 94 -4.48 -7.89 3.02
CA GLN A 94 -4.94 -8.11 1.65
C GLN A 94 -4.23 -9.33 1.08
N VAL A 95 -4.99 -10.31 0.61
CA VAL A 95 -4.44 -11.49 -0.08
C VAL A 95 -4.88 -11.42 -1.53
N ALA A 96 -3.93 -11.49 -2.45
CA ALA A 96 -4.15 -11.46 -3.89
C ALA A 96 -3.44 -12.63 -4.56
N GLN A 97 -4.09 -13.23 -5.55
CA GLN A 97 -3.44 -14.15 -6.46
C GLN A 97 -2.92 -13.35 -7.64
N ASN A 98 -1.62 -13.40 -7.90
CA ASN A 98 -1.02 -12.74 -9.05
C ASN A 98 -0.86 -13.80 -10.15
N ARG A 99 -1.57 -13.61 -11.27
CA ARG A 99 -1.51 -14.48 -12.46
C ARG A 99 -0.82 -13.81 -13.65
N ASP A 100 -0.11 -12.71 -13.40
CA ASP A 100 0.39 -11.83 -14.46
C ASP A 100 1.69 -12.32 -15.11
N GLU A 101 2.41 -13.25 -14.48
CA GLU A 101 3.66 -13.82 -15.00
C GLU A 101 3.45 -15.27 -15.48
N PRO A 102 3.74 -15.60 -16.76
CA PRO A 102 3.43 -16.89 -17.38
C PRO A 102 4.15 -18.10 -16.77
N ASN A 103 5.07 -17.89 -15.81
CA ASN A 103 5.84 -18.95 -15.15
C ASN A 103 5.89 -18.83 -13.61
N ALA A 104 5.12 -17.91 -13.01
CA ALA A 104 5.19 -17.66 -11.56
C ALA A 104 3.80 -17.44 -10.97
N ASP A 105 2.98 -18.48 -10.95
CA ASP A 105 1.73 -18.42 -10.22
C ASP A 105 2.00 -18.40 -8.71
N THR A 106 1.81 -17.22 -8.11
CA THR A 106 2.02 -17.01 -6.68
C THR A 106 0.80 -16.37 -6.05
N ILE A 107 0.64 -16.63 -4.75
CA ILE A 107 -0.32 -15.93 -3.90
C ILE A 107 0.51 -14.99 -3.05
N THR A 108 0.26 -13.70 -3.20
CA THR A 108 0.92 -12.65 -2.41
C THR A 108 -0.07 -12.06 -1.43
N SER A 109 0.39 -11.85 -0.20
CA SER A 109 -0.38 -11.27 0.88
C SER A 109 0.37 -10.09 1.48
N THR A 110 -0.24 -8.91 1.44
CA THR A 110 0.30 -7.68 2.03
C THR A 110 -0.50 -7.30 3.25
N ALA A 111 0.15 -6.78 4.28
CA ALA A 111 -0.53 -6.25 5.45
C ALA A 111 0.07 -4.93 5.92
N ASN A 112 -0.79 -4.06 6.45
CA ASN A 112 -0.43 -2.80 7.09
C ASN A 112 -0.89 -2.83 8.54
N ALA A 113 0.05 -2.86 9.47
CA ALA A 113 -0.20 -2.80 10.90
C ALA A 113 0.14 -1.40 11.42
N GLN A 114 -0.71 -0.85 12.28
CA GLN A 114 -0.51 0.42 12.97
C GLN A 114 -0.50 0.17 14.47
N PHE A 115 0.58 0.58 15.13
CA PHE A 115 0.78 0.46 16.56
C PHE A 115 0.86 1.84 17.20
N ARG A 116 0.34 1.95 18.42
CA ARG A 116 0.49 3.11 19.27
C ARG A 116 1.36 2.72 20.46
N LEU A 117 2.44 3.47 20.67
CA LEU A 117 3.27 3.34 21.85
C LEU A 117 2.96 4.47 22.82
N THR A 118 2.83 4.16 24.10
CA THR A 118 2.59 5.12 25.17
C THR A 118 3.63 4.97 26.28
N LYS A 119 3.93 6.07 26.98
CA LYS A 119 4.75 5.97 28.20
C LYS A 119 4.05 5.02 29.19
N ARG A 120 4.86 4.19 29.85
CA ARG A 120 4.43 3.35 30.98
C ARG A 120 4.02 4.20 32.17
#